data_AF-A0AAI8QH68-F1
#
_entry.id   AF-A0AAI8QH68-F1
#
_cell.length_a   1.000
_cell.length_b   1.000
_cell.length_c   1.000
_cell.angle_alpha   90.00
_cell.angle_beta   90.00
_cell.angle_gamma   90.00
#
_symmetry.space_group_name_H-M   'P 1'
#
loop_
_entity.id
_entity.type
_entity.pdbx_description
1 polymer ?
#
loop_
_entity_poly.entity_id
_entity_poly.type
_entity_poly.pdbx_seq_one_letter_code
_entity_poly.pdbx_strand_id
1 'polypeptide(L)'
;MGGGHSMIDFINLYAKKYVDYVIDDERQKQGYILPDCGKEIIGFDMLSQVEAKSVGLVLLGTYKENEENILGKCRNVLPKDVMYIPLYTPSSLQSISNLHKGANNE
;
A
#
# COMPACT_ATOMS: atom_id res chain seq x y z
N MET A 1 -0.95 -3.76 0.37
CA MET A 1 -1.92 -4.67 -0.26
C MET A 1 -1.40 -5.07 -1.62
N GLY A 2 -1.00 -6.34 -1.78
CA GLY A 2 -0.30 -6.86 -2.95
C GLY A 2 1.21 -6.93 -2.75
N GLY A 3 1.80 -8.10 -2.93
CA GLY A 3 3.22 -8.44 -2.73
C GLY A 3 4.05 -8.45 -4.01
N GLY A 4 3.83 -7.51 -4.94
CA GLY A 4 4.63 -7.41 -6.17
C GLY A 4 6.02 -6.81 -5.93
N HIS A 5 6.99 -7.13 -6.79
CA HIS A 5 8.39 -6.67 -6.68
C HIS A 5 8.51 -5.15 -6.48
N SER A 6 7.78 -4.35 -7.27
CA SER A 6 7.85 -2.89 -7.18
C SER A 6 7.30 -2.29 -5.87
N MET A 7 6.46 -3.04 -5.14
CA MET A 7 5.92 -2.60 -3.85
C MET A 7 6.98 -2.83 -2.77
N ILE A 8 7.69 -3.95 -2.87
CA ILE A 8 8.82 -4.29 -2.00
C ILE A 8 9.91 -3.21 -2.12
N ASP A 9 10.26 -2.81 -3.34
CA ASP A 9 11.22 -1.72 -3.59
C ASP A 9 10.76 -0.40 -2.95
N PHE A 10 9.48 -0.03 -3.12
CA PHE A 10 8.93 1.18 -2.52
C PHE A 10 9.03 1.15 -0.98
N ILE A 11 8.67 0.02 -0.35
CA ILE A 11 8.80 -0.12 1.09
C ILE A 11 10.26 0.01 1.51
N ASN A 12 11.17 -0.72 0.86
CA ASN A 12 12.58 -0.73 1.20
C ASN A 12 13.21 0.67 1.11
N LEU A 13 12.86 1.43 0.08
CA LEU A 13 13.44 2.75 -0.16
C LEU A 13 12.79 3.87 0.68
N TYR A 14 11.47 3.82 0.90
CA TYR A 14 10.72 4.98 1.39
C TYR A 14 9.85 4.72 2.61
N ALA A 15 9.32 3.50 2.78
CA ALA A 15 8.25 3.24 3.74
C ALA A 15 8.55 2.20 4.83
N LYS A 16 9.76 1.66 4.91
CA LYS A 16 10.16 0.57 5.82
C LYS A 16 9.78 0.82 7.29
N LYS A 17 9.84 2.07 7.76
CA LYS A 17 9.51 2.45 9.14
C LYS A 17 8.01 2.71 9.37
N TYR A 18 7.23 2.86 8.30
CA TYR A 18 5.84 3.29 8.35
C TYR A 18 4.83 2.20 7.98
N VAL A 19 5.31 1.09 7.43
CA VAL A 19 4.48 -0.08 7.13
C VAL A 19 4.66 -1.11 8.24
N ASP A 20 3.56 -1.55 8.85
CA ASP A 20 3.59 -2.58 9.89
C ASP A 20 3.71 -3.98 9.27
N TYR A 21 2.87 -4.28 8.27
CA TYR A 21 2.82 -5.56 7.56
C TYR A 21 2.27 -5.38 6.14
N VAL A 22 2.38 -6.43 5.33
CA VAL A 22 1.83 -6.50 3.99
C VAL A 22 0.69 -7.51 3.96
N ILE A 23 -0.46 -7.12 3.41
CA ILE A 23 -1.56 -8.05 3.16
C ILE A 23 -1.49 -8.51 1.70
N ASP A 24 -1.50 -9.83 1.48
CA ASP A 24 -1.60 -10.48 0.17
C ASP A 24 -2.50 -11.73 0.28
N ASP A 25 -3.47 -11.86 -0.64
CA ASP A 25 -4.43 -12.98 -0.65
C ASP A 25 -3.82 -14.26 -1.25
N GLU A 26 -2.65 -14.18 -1.88
CA GLU A 26 -1.92 -15.36 -2.33
C GLU A 26 -1.41 -16.16 -1.13
N ARG A 27 -2.14 -17.20 -0.74
CA ARG A 27 -1.81 -18.09 0.39
C ARG A 27 -0.37 -18.58 0.40
N GLN A 28 0.20 -18.86 -0.78
CA GLN A 28 1.58 -19.32 -0.90
C GLN A 28 2.62 -18.27 -0.44
N LYS A 29 2.26 -16.99 -0.36
CA LYS A 29 3.13 -15.90 0.09
C LYS A 29 3.01 -15.61 1.59
N GLN A 30 1.90 -16.01 2.22
CA GLN A 30 1.60 -15.68 3.61
C GLN A 30 2.57 -16.38 4.57
N GLY A 31 2.96 -15.70 5.64
CA GLY A 31 3.96 -16.15 6.60
C GLY A 31 5.42 -15.96 6.15
N TYR A 32 5.65 -15.51 4.91
CA TYR A 32 6.98 -15.05 4.50
C TYR A 32 7.26 -13.64 4.99
N ILE A 33 8.55 -13.39 5.20
CA ILE A 33 9.09 -12.08 5.55
C ILE A 33 9.69 -11.45 4.29
N LEU A 34 9.28 -10.22 3.99
CA LEU A 34 9.83 -9.46 2.87
C LEU A 34 11.32 -9.16 3.07
N PRO A 35 12.13 -9.31 2.01
CA PRO A 35 13.56 -9.03 2.07
C PRO A 35 13.81 -7.57 2.41
N ASP A 36 14.88 -7.32 3.15
CA ASP A 36 15.36 -6.04 3.66
C ASP A 36 14.43 -5.29 4.63
N CYS A 37 13.14 -5.14 4.33
CA CYS A 37 12.21 -4.42 5.21
C CYS A 37 11.76 -5.24 6.42
N GLY A 38 11.85 -6.57 6.37
CA GLY A 38 11.48 -7.46 7.47
C GLY A 38 9.99 -7.50 7.75
N LYS A 39 9.15 -7.10 6.79
CA LYS A 39 7.69 -7.03 6.95
C LYS A 39 7.06 -8.36 6.60
N GLU A 40 6.20 -8.85 7.49
CA GLU A 40 5.46 -10.07 7.28
C GLU A 40 4.37 -9.88 6.21
N ILE A 41 4.18 -10.91 5.40
CA ILE A 41 3.02 -11.04 4.53
C ILE A 41 1.94 -11.82 5.28
N ILE A 42 0.79 -11.18 5.53
CA ILE A 42 -0.37 -11.80 6.18
C ILE A 42 -1.55 -11.90 5.21
N GLY A 43 -2.46 -12.83 5.48
CA GLY A 43 -3.76 -12.90 4.82
C GLY A 43 -4.76 -11.91 5.42
N PHE A 44 -5.76 -11.53 4.64
CA PHE A 44 -6.86 -10.69 5.14
C PHE A 44 -7.64 -11.34 6.28
N ASP A 45 -7.74 -12.67 6.27
CA ASP A 45 -8.37 -13.51 7.29
C ASP A 45 -7.57 -13.62 8.58
N MET A 46 -6.29 -13.21 8.56
CA MET A 46 -5.41 -13.24 9.73
C MET A 46 -5.48 -11.95 10.57
N LEU A 47 -6.12 -10.89 10.05
CA LEU A 47 -6.35 -9.65 10.79
C LEU A 47 -7.31 -9.87 11.95
N SER A 48 -6.84 -9.70 13.17
CA SER A 48 -7.75 -9.62 14.31
C SER A 48 -8.65 -8.39 14.22
N GLN A 49 -9.80 -8.42 14.89
CA GLN A 49 -10.69 -7.26 14.93
C GLN A 49 -10.03 -6.01 15.54
N VAL A 50 -9.09 -6.20 16.46
CA VAL A 50 -8.36 -5.10 17.10
C VAL A 50 -7.39 -4.47 16.12
N GLU A 51 -6.62 -5.29 15.39
CA GLU A 51 -5.70 -4.81 14.35
C GLU A 51 -6.47 -4.12 13.22
N ALA A 52 -7.55 -4.72 12.72
CA ALA A 52 -8.38 -4.13 11.68
C ALA A 52 -8.89 -2.74 12.08
N LYS A 53 -9.30 -2.54 13.33
CA LYS A 53 -9.74 -1.23 13.85
C LYS A 53 -8.63 -0.20 13.97
N SER A 54 -7.36 -0.62 14.06
CA SER A 54 -6.21 0.27 14.15
C SER A 54 -5.68 0.74 12.79
N VAL A 55 -6.11 0.11 11.70
CA VAL A 55 -5.67 0.48 10.35
C VAL A 55 -6.24 1.85 9.99
N GLY A 56 -5.38 2.86 9.89
CA GLY A 56 -5.75 4.20 9.40
C GLY A 56 -5.43 4.43 7.92
N LEU A 57 -4.49 3.66 7.35
CA LEU A 57 -3.98 3.88 6.00
C LEU A 57 -3.61 2.55 5.34
N VAL A 58 -3.93 2.42 4.05
CA VAL A 58 -3.58 1.26 3.21
C VAL A 58 -2.89 1.73 1.93
N LEU A 59 -1.64 1.29 1.74
CA LEU A 59 -0.93 1.42 0.47
C LEU A 59 -1.37 0.29 -0.49
N LEU A 60 -1.88 0.67 -1.66
CA LEU A 60 -2.31 -0.26 -2.70
C LEU A 60 -1.12 -0.53 -3.64
N GLY A 61 -0.45 -1.65 -3.41
CA GLY A 61 0.64 -2.18 -4.24
C GLY A 61 0.11 -3.04 -5.38
N THR A 62 -0.94 -2.58 -6.04
CA THR A 62 -1.59 -3.25 -7.17
C THR A 62 -1.76 -2.28 -8.34
N TYR A 63 -1.80 -2.80 -9.57
CA TYR A 63 -2.15 -1.98 -10.73
C TYR A 63 -3.60 -1.50 -10.68
N LYS A 64 -3.87 -0.39 -11.37
CA LYS A 64 -5.14 0.34 -11.39
C LYS A 64 -6.35 -0.55 -11.70
N GLU A 65 -6.21 -1.49 -12.62
CA GLU A 65 -7.28 -2.37 -13.07
C GLU A 65 -7.81 -3.28 -11.95
N ASN A 66 -6.98 -3.51 -10.92
CA ASN A 66 -7.29 -4.37 -9.79
C ASN A 66 -7.64 -3.60 -8.51
N GLU A 67 -7.53 -2.27 -8.51
CA GLU A 67 -7.75 -1.44 -7.31
C GLU A 67 -9.18 -1.59 -6.78
N GLU A 68 -10.21 -1.47 -7.61
CA GLU A 68 -11.61 -1.55 -7.15
C GLU A 68 -11.96 -2.91 -6.54
N ASN A 69 -11.41 -4.00 -7.07
CA ASN A 69 -11.58 -5.34 -6.50
C ASN A 69 -10.97 -5.41 -5.09
N ILE A 70 -9.76 -4.89 -4.93
CA ILE A 70 -9.08 -4.82 -3.63
C ILE A 70 -9.82 -3.89 -2.67
N LEU A 71 -10.25 -2.71 -3.11
CA LEU A 71 -11.02 -1.76 -2.30
C LEU A 71 -12.33 -2.36 -1.81
N GLY A 72 -13.02 -3.14 -2.65
CA GLY A 72 -14.22 -3.87 -2.25
C GLY A 72 -13.98 -4.79 -1.06
N LYS A 73 -12.87 -5.54 -1.07
CA LYS A 73 -12.47 -6.41 0.05
C LYS A 73 -12.12 -5.59 1.29
N CYS A 74 -11.30 -4.55 1.14
CA CYS A 74 -10.89 -3.69 2.24
C CYS A 74 -12.09 -3.06 2.95
N ARG A 75 -13.05 -2.51 2.21
CA ARG A 75 -14.24 -1.84 2.76
C ARG A 75 -15.15 -2.77 3.58
N ASN A 76 -15.06 -4.07 3.38
CA ASN A 76 -15.83 -5.06 4.14
C ASN A 76 -15.19 -5.43 5.48
N VAL A 77 -13.87 -5.24 5.62
CA VAL A 77 -13.08 -5.69 6.77
C VAL A 77 -12.61 -4.51 7.62
N LEU A 78 -12.23 -3.42 6.96
CA LEU A 78 -11.59 -2.27 7.57
C LEU A 78 -12.61 -1.17 7.90
N PRO A 79 -12.30 -0.28 8.86
CA PRO A 79 -13.09 0.89 9.19
C PRO A 79 -13.39 1.80 7.98
N LYS A 80 -14.45 2.61 8.10
CA LYS A 80 -14.89 3.52 7.01
C LYS A 80 -13.93 4.69 6.77
N ASP A 81 -13.16 5.06 7.78
CA ASP A 81 -12.23 6.19 7.81
C ASP A 81 -10.81 5.85 7.34
N VAL A 82 -10.56 4.60 6.91
CA VAL A 82 -9.28 4.19 6.32
C VAL A 82 -8.99 4.97 5.03
N MET A 83 -7.79 5.54 4.96
CA MET A 83 -7.27 6.18 3.75
C MET A 83 -6.60 5.16 2.83
N TYR A 84 -6.95 5.17 1.54
CA TYR A 84 -6.34 4.30 0.54
C TYR A 84 -5.46 5.10 -0.41
N ILE A 85 -4.20 4.70 -0.58
CA ILE A 85 -3.23 5.39 -1.45
C ILE A 85 -2.72 4.43 -2.53
N PRO A 86 -2.99 4.69 -3.81
CA PRO A 86 -2.44 3.90 -4.90
C PRO A 86 -0.94 4.16 -5.09
N LEU A 87 -0.14 3.09 -5.25
CA LEU A 87 1.30 3.21 -5.50
C LEU A 87 1.63 3.40 -6.99
N TYR A 88 0.86 2.80 -7.89
CA TYR A 88 1.18 2.78 -9.33
C TYR A 88 0.29 3.67 -10.19
N THR A 89 -0.70 4.32 -9.60
CA THR A 89 -1.64 5.17 -10.33
C THR A 89 -1.28 6.62 -10.08
N PRO A 90 -0.73 7.35 -11.08
CA PRO A 90 -0.49 8.78 -10.93
C PRO A 90 -1.82 9.51 -11.10
N SER A 91 -2.66 9.49 -10.07
CA SER A 91 -3.92 10.26 -10.09
C SER A 91 -3.68 11.76 -9.85
N SER A 92 -2.47 12.17 -9.44
CA SER A 92 -2.18 13.56 -9.04
C SER A 92 -0.76 14.06 -9.35
N LEU A 93 0.16 13.23 -9.85
CA LEU A 93 1.46 13.75 -10.35
C LEU A 93 1.33 14.50 -11.69
N GLN A 94 0.22 14.30 -12.42
CA GLN A 94 -0.09 15.09 -13.62
C GLN A 94 -0.87 16.39 -13.32
N SER A 95 -1.34 16.60 -12.08
CA SER A 95 -2.05 17.83 -11.70
C SER A 95 -1.17 18.87 -11.01
N ILE A 96 0.11 18.58 -10.76
CA ILE A 96 1.08 19.60 -10.34
C ILE A 96 1.58 20.34 -11.59
N SER A 97 0.72 21.17 -12.17
CA SER A 97 1.03 22.00 -13.34
C SER A 97 2.05 23.13 -13.08
N ASN A 98 2.66 23.19 -11.89
CA ASN A 98 3.56 24.29 -11.49
C ASN A 98 4.91 23.87 -10.89
N LEU A 99 5.37 22.61 -11.04
CA LEU A 99 6.71 22.24 -10.58
C LEU A 99 7.86 22.55 -11.57
N HIS A 100 7.63 23.40 -12.58
CA HIS A 100 8.65 23.84 -13.57
C HIS A 100 8.80 25.37 -13.67
N LYS A 101 8.30 26.14 -12.70
CA LYS A 101 8.61 27.59 -12.60
C LYS A 101 9.27 27.89 -11.26
N GLY A 102 10.53 27.49 -11.12
CA GLY A 102 11.29 27.77 -9.91
C GLY A 102 12.73 27.28 -9.97
N ALA A 103 13.38 27.33 -11.14
CA ALA A 103 14.83 27.16 -11.25
C ALA A 103 15.28 27.91 -12.49
N ASN A 104 15.27 29.24 -12.40
CA ASN A 104 16.06 30.18 -13.20
C ASN A 104 15.79 31.58 -12.65
N ASN A 105 16.46 31.89 -11.55
CA ASN A 105 16.83 33.23 -11.14
C ASN A 105 18.04 33.06 -10.21
N GLU A 106 19.21 32.99 -10.81
CA GLU A 106 20.44 33.72 -10.45
C GLU A 106 21.53 33.40 -11.47
#